data_AF-A0A838RP02-F1
#
_entry.id   AF-A0A838RP02-F1
#
_cell.length_a   1.000
_cell.length_b   1.000
_cell.length_c   1.000
_cell.angle_alpha   90.00
_cell.angle_beta   90.00
_cell.angle_gamma   90.00
#
_symmetry.space_group_name_H-M   'P 1'
#
loop_
_entity.id
_entity.type
_entity.pdbx_description
1 polymer ?
#
loop_
_entity_poly.entity_id
_entity_poly.type
_entity_poly.pdbx_seq_one_letter_code
_entity_poly.pdbx_strand_id
1 'polypeptide(L)'
;MVSCICENCGKLFEVHEYRDETAHFCSRKCYNSSRAQKAYERVCALCGASFSVTRETRGRQYCSLACRQTATRKYDHSDKTCLYCERIFPYTDKNPDKVFCSHLCALKSRAFEVNENFFHKVESEGQAYALGLVFSDGCIYTTDNKKYLNFPSKDYGLVELFRNLLSSAHTIYHVKDADSYSVTICNGTLYNDLHNLGVHERKSWKEYSLPPIPQHLIRHFIRGFYDGDGCTFISKIQQGRYQYLHLSFTCASRQFLSEIKVVLERENIFPQKIHPDRNNAKLIIARQDSVLCMLNYLYRDANYLLQRKYEVAQRFYDGQIPDSL
;
A
#
# COMPACT_ATOMS: atom_id res chain seq x y z
N MET A 1 75.71 17.11 52.29
CA MET A 1 75.23 17.28 50.89
C MET A 1 75.96 16.25 50.07
N VAL A 2 75.27 15.54 49.19
CA VAL A 2 75.82 14.46 48.34
C VAL A 2 75.67 14.87 46.88
N SER A 3 76.66 14.56 46.05
CA SER A 3 76.64 14.85 44.62
C SER A 3 76.03 13.69 43.82
N CYS A 4 74.96 13.96 43.07
CA CYS A 4 74.28 13.01 42.21
C CYS A 4 74.46 13.39 40.73
N ILE A 5 74.36 12.41 39.82
CA ILE A 5 74.41 12.63 38.36
C ILE A 5 72.97 12.68 37.81
N CYS A 6 72.64 13.71 37.05
CA CYS A 6 71.32 13.82 36.41
C CYS A 6 71.17 12.81 35.26
N GLU A 7 70.17 11.93 35.34
CA GLU A 7 69.90 10.89 34.33
C GLU A 7 69.55 11.43 32.94
N ASN A 8 69.15 12.70 32.83
CA ASN A 8 68.77 13.31 31.55
C ASN A 8 69.91 14.08 30.86
N CYS A 9 70.81 14.73 31.61
CA CYS A 9 71.82 15.62 31.02
C CYS A 9 73.25 15.32 31.48
N GLY A 10 73.46 14.32 32.34
CA GLY A 10 74.77 13.90 32.84
C GLY A 10 75.45 14.90 33.77
N LYS A 11 74.83 16.04 34.09
CA LYS A 11 75.41 17.05 35.00
C LYS A 11 75.36 16.59 36.44
N LEU A 12 76.44 16.85 37.17
CA LEU A 12 76.51 16.73 38.62
C LEU A 12 75.67 17.83 39.30
N PHE A 13 74.95 17.48 40.36
CA PHE A 13 74.19 18.40 41.19
C PHE A 13 74.16 17.91 42.64
N GLU A 14 74.00 18.82 43.60
CA GLU A 14 74.04 18.48 45.02
C GLU A 14 72.64 18.39 45.63
N VAL A 15 72.44 17.42 46.51
CA VAL A 15 71.22 17.24 47.31
C VAL A 15 71.55 16.92 48.77
N HIS A 16 70.58 17.06 49.66
CA HIS A 16 70.72 16.58 51.04
C HIS A 16 70.76 15.04 51.08
N GLU A 17 71.46 14.47 52.07
CA GLU A 17 71.69 13.01 52.20
C GLU A 17 70.40 12.19 52.16
N TYR A 18 69.30 12.67 52.74
CA TYR A 18 68.02 11.96 52.71
C TYR A 18 67.40 11.83 51.30
N ARG A 19 67.93 12.56 50.30
CA ARG A 19 67.49 12.50 48.90
C ARG A 19 68.45 11.75 47.99
N ASP A 20 69.58 11.27 48.48
CA ASP A 20 70.63 10.62 47.67
C ASP A 20 70.05 9.47 46.84
N GLU A 21 69.22 8.62 47.45
CA GLU A 21 68.58 7.48 46.79
C GLU A 21 67.41 7.84 45.84
N THR A 22 66.88 9.05 45.89
CA THR A 22 65.66 9.45 45.14
C THR A 22 65.88 10.60 44.15
N ALA A 23 67.05 11.22 44.15
CA ALA A 23 67.37 12.38 43.35
C ALA A 23 67.95 11.99 41.98
N HIS A 24 67.07 11.78 41.00
CA HIS A 24 67.48 11.36 39.65
C HIS A 24 67.74 12.51 38.65
N PHE A 25 67.27 13.73 38.94
CA PHE A 25 67.31 14.85 37.98
C PHE A 25 67.72 16.16 38.62
N CYS A 26 68.65 16.89 37.99
CA CYS A 26 69.16 18.17 38.49
C CYS A 26 68.15 19.34 38.41
N SER A 27 67.04 19.17 37.70
CA SER A 27 66.00 20.20 37.57
C SER A 27 64.67 19.61 37.10
N ARG A 28 63.58 20.36 37.34
CA ARG A 28 62.26 20.01 36.79
C ARG A 28 62.27 19.94 35.26
N LYS A 29 63.10 20.76 34.61
CA LYS A 29 63.30 20.73 33.15
C LYS A 29 63.89 19.38 32.70
N CYS A 30 64.94 18.90 33.38
CA CYS A 30 65.55 17.59 33.08
C CYS A 30 64.60 16.43 33.36
N TYR A 31 63.84 16.47 34.45
CA TYR A 31 62.80 15.49 34.74
C TYR A 31 61.72 15.44 33.65
N ASN A 32 61.24 16.60 33.20
CA ASN A 32 60.23 16.68 32.14
C ASN A 32 60.78 16.22 30.78
N SER A 33 62.03 16.55 30.45
CA SER A 33 62.69 16.11 29.21
C SER A 33 62.87 14.59 29.14
N SER A 34 63.35 13.96 30.22
CA SER A 34 63.48 12.50 30.29
C SER A 34 62.12 11.81 30.16
N ARG A 35 61.08 12.37 30.78
CA ARG A 35 59.72 11.86 30.66
C ARG A 35 59.09 12.06 29.28
N ALA A 36 59.49 13.08 28.53
CA ALA A 36 59.01 13.36 27.18
C ALA A 36 59.63 12.39 26.14
N GLN A 37 60.86 11.92 26.36
CA GLN A 37 61.54 10.97 25.49
C GLN A 37 61.07 9.51 25.66
N LYS A 38 60.29 9.20 26.71
CA LYS A 38 59.79 7.85 26.98
C LYS A 38 58.71 7.46 25.95
N ALA A 39 59.07 6.56 25.04
CA ALA A 39 58.15 5.94 24.09
C ALA A 39 57.40 4.76 24.75
N TYR A 40 56.12 4.58 24.39
CA TYR A 40 55.29 3.48 24.84
C TYR A 40 54.91 2.63 23.64
N GLU A 41 55.17 1.32 23.68
CA GLU A 41 54.76 0.40 22.63
C GLU A 41 53.27 0.06 22.73
N ARG A 42 52.59 -0.01 21.58
CA ARG A 42 51.17 -0.29 21.44
C ARG A 42 50.92 -1.20 20.23
N VAL A 43 49.81 -1.92 20.26
CA VAL A 43 49.33 -2.74 19.13
C VAL A 43 48.12 -2.06 18.52
N CYS A 44 48.10 -1.91 17.20
CA CYS A 44 47.00 -1.31 16.47
C CYS A 44 45.75 -2.20 16.54
N ALA A 45 44.63 -1.65 17.00
CA ALA A 45 43.37 -2.40 17.15
C ALA A 45 42.74 -2.86 15.83
N LEU A 46 43.17 -2.31 14.68
CA LEU A 46 42.67 -2.71 13.36
C LEU A 46 43.58 -3.71 12.65
N CYS A 47 44.87 -3.40 12.50
CA CYS A 47 45.78 -4.21 11.67
C CYS A 47 46.75 -5.08 12.47
N GLY A 48 46.77 -4.98 13.81
CA GLY A 48 47.67 -5.76 14.67
C GLY A 48 49.14 -5.34 14.65
N ALA A 49 49.52 -4.31 13.88
CA ALA A 49 50.90 -3.83 13.85
C ALA A 49 51.31 -3.14 15.17
N SER A 50 52.55 -3.36 15.61
CA SER A 50 53.14 -2.66 16.75
C SER A 50 53.57 -1.24 16.35
N PHE A 51 53.38 -0.26 17.24
CA PHE A 51 53.75 1.13 17.03
C PHE A 51 54.03 1.87 18.35
N SER A 52 54.90 2.87 18.30
CA SER A 52 55.27 3.68 19.46
C SER A 52 54.43 4.95 19.58
N VAL A 53 54.11 5.33 20.82
CA VAL A 53 53.38 6.56 21.15
C VAL A 53 54.09 7.35 22.23
N THR A 54 53.83 8.65 22.27
CA THR A 54 54.30 9.52 23.35
C THR A 54 53.40 9.38 24.58
N ARG A 55 53.83 9.94 25.71
CA ARG A 55 53.01 9.96 26.92
C ARG A 55 51.65 10.63 26.69
N GLU A 56 51.61 11.71 25.92
CA GLU A 56 50.40 12.48 25.60
C GLU A 56 49.43 11.64 24.75
N THR A 57 49.96 10.77 23.89
CA THR A 57 49.18 9.96 22.95
C THR A 57 49.06 8.49 23.36
N ARG A 58 49.39 8.14 24.61
CA ARG A 58 49.36 6.77 25.16
C ARG A 58 48.02 6.03 25.01
N GLY A 59 46.91 6.78 24.90
CA GLY A 59 45.57 6.23 24.68
C GLY A 59 45.24 5.91 23.21
N ARG A 60 46.13 6.23 22.26
CA ARG A 60 45.92 6.00 20.84
C ARG A 60 45.76 4.50 20.56
N GLN A 61 44.72 4.16 19.81
CA GLN A 61 44.35 2.77 19.48
C GLN A 61 44.83 2.32 18.09
N TYR A 62 45.18 3.24 17.20
CA TYR A 62 45.47 2.94 15.80
C TYR A 62 46.84 3.50 15.37
N CYS A 63 47.65 2.69 14.68
CA CYS A 63 49.01 3.04 14.27
C CYS A 63 49.07 4.22 13.28
N SER A 64 48.03 4.41 12.45
CA SER A 64 47.99 5.43 11.40
C SER A 64 46.63 6.12 11.31
N LEU A 65 46.59 7.27 10.63
CA LEU A 65 45.34 7.93 10.27
C LEU A 65 44.45 7.01 9.44
N ALA A 66 45.03 6.26 8.50
CA ALA A 66 44.33 5.29 7.67
C ALA A 66 43.66 4.19 8.51
N CYS A 67 44.38 3.59 9.47
CA CYS A 67 43.79 2.57 10.35
C CYS A 67 42.68 3.15 11.23
N ARG A 68 42.85 4.36 11.76
CA ARG A 68 41.79 5.02 12.51
C ARG A 68 40.56 5.24 11.64
N GLN A 69 40.74 5.85 10.47
CA GLN A 69 39.65 6.16 9.55
C GLN A 69 38.89 4.90 9.17
N THR A 70 39.58 3.82 8.79
CA THR A 70 38.96 2.54 8.45
C THR A 70 38.19 1.94 9.63
N ALA A 71 38.77 1.92 10.83
CA ALA A 71 38.11 1.37 12.02
C ALA A 71 36.90 2.20 12.47
N THR A 72 36.91 3.50 12.21
CA THR A 72 35.80 4.41 12.57
C THR A 72 34.89 4.71 11.38
N ARG A 73 34.99 3.96 10.26
CA ARG A 73 34.11 4.16 9.11
C ARG A 73 32.68 3.84 9.51
N LYS A 74 31.77 4.77 9.21
CA LYS A 74 30.33 4.60 9.44
C LYS A 74 29.67 3.71 8.40
N TYR A 75 30.18 3.75 7.16
CA TYR A 75 29.57 3.09 6.00
C TYR A 75 30.55 2.14 5.31
N ASP A 76 30.01 1.07 4.73
CA ASP A 76 30.73 0.22 3.79
C ASP A 76 30.75 0.88 2.40
N HIS A 77 31.94 0.96 1.80
CA HIS A 77 32.18 1.57 0.48
C HIS A 77 32.15 0.53 -0.64
N SER A 78 31.76 -0.71 -0.35
CA SER A 78 31.53 -1.72 -1.37
C SER A 78 30.33 -1.37 -2.26
N ASP A 79 30.32 -1.90 -3.48
CA ASP A 79 29.14 -1.87 -4.33
C ASP A 79 27.95 -2.56 -3.65
N LYS A 80 26.74 -2.17 -4.06
CA LYS A 80 25.48 -2.56 -3.42
C LYS A 80 24.58 -3.32 -4.35
N THR A 81 23.76 -4.20 -3.80
CA THR A 81 22.71 -4.91 -4.54
C THR A 81 21.41 -4.11 -4.51
N CYS A 82 20.80 -3.90 -5.67
CA CYS A 82 19.48 -3.26 -5.77
C CYS A 82 18.39 -4.16 -5.18
N LEU A 83 17.60 -3.64 -4.24
CA LEU A 83 16.50 -4.40 -3.61
C LEU A 83 15.30 -4.69 -4.55
N TYR A 84 15.31 -4.17 -5.77
CA TYR A 84 14.23 -4.39 -6.74
C TYR A 84 14.63 -5.34 -7.88
N CYS A 85 15.78 -5.10 -8.52
CA CYS A 85 16.21 -5.86 -9.70
C CYS A 85 17.47 -6.69 -9.48
N GLU A 86 17.97 -6.74 -8.24
CA GLU A 86 19.14 -7.53 -7.82
C GLU A 86 20.47 -7.17 -8.50
N ARG A 87 20.48 -6.15 -9.37
CA ARG A 87 21.71 -5.67 -10.02
C ARG A 87 22.62 -4.96 -9.01
N ILE A 88 23.92 -5.26 -9.13
CA ILE A 88 24.98 -4.55 -8.40
C ILE A 88 25.14 -3.12 -8.96
N PHE A 89 25.22 -2.13 -8.08
CA PHE A 89 25.43 -0.72 -8.43
C PHE A 89 26.45 -0.07 -7.49
N PRO A 90 27.21 0.93 -7.98
CA PRO A 90 28.33 1.48 -7.23
C PRO A 90 27.90 2.27 -5.99
N TYR A 91 28.69 2.16 -4.92
CA TYR A 91 28.59 3.04 -3.77
C TYR A 91 28.90 4.50 -4.17
N THR A 92 28.22 5.44 -3.51
CA THR A 92 28.51 6.87 -3.67
C THR A 92 28.41 7.59 -2.32
N ASP A 93 29.41 8.41 -1.98
CA ASP A 93 29.39 9.22 -0.75
C ASP A 93 28.24 10.24 -0.71
N LYS A 94 27.68 10.61 -1.88
CA LYS A 94 26.53 11.52 -1.96
C LYS A 94 25.24 10.94 -1.36
N ASN A 95 25.08 9.62 -1.38
CA ASN A 95 23.89 8.94 -0.87
C ASN A 95 24.25 7.54 -0.35
N PRO A 96 24.92 7.46 0.81
CA PRO A 96 25.43 6.21 1.36
C PRO A 96 24.33 5.26 1.84
N ASP A 97 23.07 5.70 1.91
CA ASP A 97 21.92 4.87 2.30
C ASP A 97 21.06 4.43 1.09
N LYS A 98 21.49 4.74 -0.14
CA LYS A 98 20.78 4.32 -1.36
C LYS A 98 20.72 2.79 -1.45
N VAL A 99 19.52 2.25 -1.69
CA VAL A 99 19.23 0.80 -1.80
C VAL A 99 18.71 0.35 -3.17
N PHE A 100 18.46 1.30 -4.09
CA PHE A 100 17.99 1.01 -5.46
C PHE A 100 18.99 1.53 -6.49
N CYS A 101 19.24 0.78 -7.57
CA CYS A 101 20.20 1.18 -8.59
C CYS A 101 19.74 2.43 -9.37
N SER A 102 18.43 2.62 -9.56
CA SER A 102 17.83 3.72 -10.32
C SER A 102 16.57 4.27 -9.67
N HIS A 103 16.18 5.49 -10.06
CA HIS A 103 14.88 6.07 -9.68
C HIS A 103 13.72 5.17 -10.13
N LEU A 104 13.81 4.57 -11.32
CA LEU A 104 12.80 3.64 -11.82
C LEU A 104 12.64 2.41 -10.92
N CYS A 105 13.75 1.80 -10.45
CA CYS A 105 13.69 0.69 -9.51
C CYS A 105 13.07 1.09 -8.17
N ALA A 106 13.36 2.30 -7.68
CA ALA A 106 12.75 2.83 -6.47
C ALA A 106 11.25 3.14 -6.64
N LEU A 107 10.81 3.53 -7.84
CA LEU A 107 9.40 3.74 -8.16
C LEU A 107 8.67 2.40 -8.28
N LYS A 108 9.25 1.44 -9.01
CA LYS A 108 8.65 0.11 -9.23
C LYS A 108 8.58 -0.71 -7.94
N SER A 109 9.57 -0.62 -7.05
CA SER A 109 9.51 -1.27 -5.74
C SER A 109 8.43 -0.72 -4.82
N ARG A 110 7.90 0.48 -5.12
CA ARG A 110 6.79 1.11 -4.41
C ARG A 110 5.46 0.98 -5.17
N ALA A 111 5.50 0.50 -6.41
CA ALA A 111 4.30 0.26 -7.20
C ALA A 111 3.65 -1.00 -6.66
N PHE A 112 2.43 -0.88 -6.14
CA PHE A 112 1.63 -2.05 -5.82
C PHE A 112 1.31 -2.79 -7.12
N GLU A 113 1.43 -4.12 -7.08
CA GLU A 113 1.01 -4.97 -8.19
C GLU A 113 -0.49 -4.78 -8.46
N VAL A 114 -0.84 -4.73 -9.75
CA VAL A 114 -2.21 -4.71 -10.25
C VAL A 114 -2.21 -5.20 -11.69
N ASN A 115 -3.21 -5.98 -12.11
CA ASN A 115 -3.40 -6.32 -13.50
C ASN A 115 -3.90 -5.09 -14.27
N GLU A 116 -2.98 -4.34 -14.87
CA GLU A 116 -3.30 -3.09 -15.58
C GLU A 116 -4.14 -3.28 -16.85
N ASN A 117 -4.14 -4.49 -17.43
CA ASN A 117 -4.90 -4.83 -18.63
C ASN A 117 -6.27 -5.45 -18.30
N PHE A 118 -6.68 -5.44 -17.03
CA PHE A 118 -7.90 -6.12 -16.57
C PHE A 118 -9.17 -5.63 -17.29
N PHE A 119 -9.25 -4.34 -17.65
CA PHE A 119 -10.39 -3.77 -18.36
C PHE A 119 -10.15 -3.56 -19.87
N HIS A 120 -8.97 -3.91 -20.39
CA HIS A 120 -8.64 -3.72 -21.80
C HIS A 120 -9.64 -4.42 -22.73
N LYS A 121 -10.07 -5.62 -22.35
CA LYS A 121 -11.14 -6.38 -22.99
C LYS A 121 -11.89 -7.21 -21.96
N VAL A 122 -13.21 -7.07 -21.91
CA VAL A 122 -14.07 -7.80 -20.97
C VAL A 122 -14.46 -9.14 -21.59
N GLU A 123 -13.84 -10.22 -21.12
CA GLU A 123 -13.99 -11.58 -21.68
C GLU A 123 -14.34 -12.65 -20.63
N SER A 124 -14.39 -12.26 -19.36
CA SER A 124 -14.70 -13.16 -18.24
C SER A 124 -15.79 -12.62 -17.33
N GLU A 125 -16.41 -13.53 -16.57
CA GLU A 125 -17.37 -13.21 -15.51
C GLU A 125 -16.80 -12.19 -14.52
N GLY A 126 -15.56 -12.38 -14.06
CA GLY A 126 -14.93 -11.50 -13.06
C GLY A 126 -14.72 -10.08 -13.58
N GLN A 127 -14.30 -9.92 -14.84
CA GLN A 127 -14.15 -8.60 -15.46
C GLN A 127 -15.49 -7.88 -15.61
N ALA A 128 -16.52 -8.57 -16.09
CA ALA A 128 -17.84 -8.00 -16.24
C ALA A 128 -18.47 -7.62 -14.90
N TYR A 129 -18.32 -8.48 -13.88
CA TYR A 129 -18.77 -8.22 -12.52
C TYR A 129 -18.07 -6.99 -11.91
N ALA A 130 -16.74 -6.92 -11.99
CA ALA A 130 -15.97 -5.76 -11.53
C ALA A 130 -16.36 -4.47 -12.28
N LEU A 131 -16.60 -4.55 -13.59
CA LEU A 131 -17.08 -3.39 -14.37
C LEU A 131 -18.45 -2.91 -13.86
N GLY A 132 -19.36 -3.84 -13.55
CA GLY A 132 -20.65 -3.52 -12.92
C GLY A 132 -20.49 -2.79 -11.60
N LEU A 133 -19.56 -3.25 -10.74
CA LEU A 133 -19.24 -2.58 -9.47
C LEU A 133 -18.69 -1.15 -9.69
N VAL A 134 -17.86 -0.94 -10.70
CA VAL A 134 -17.38 0.41 -11.04
C VAL A 134 -18.51 1.30 -11.54
N PHE A 135 -19.45 0.75 -12.32
CA PHE A 135 -20.63 1.46 -12.79
C PHE A 135 -21.57 1.89 -11.66
N SER A 136 -21.63 1.12 -10.56
CA SER A 136 -22.29 1.53 -9.32
C SER A 136 -21.46 2.57 -8.54
N ASP A 137 -20.79 2.18 -7.48
CA ASP A 137 -20.13 3.12 -6.55
C ASP A 137 -18.72 3.54 -6.96
N GLY A 138 -18.08 2.85 -7.91
CA GLY A 138 -16.71 3.17 -8.32
C GLY A 138 -16.58 4.54 -8.98
N CYS A 139 -15.40 5.13 -8.98
CA CYS A 139 -15.14 6.37 -9.69
C CYS A 139 -13.73 6.39 -10.30
N ILE A 140 -13.61 7.11 -11.41
CA ILE A 140 -12.31 7.47 -11.97
C ILE A 140 -12.14 8.99 -11.89
N TYR A 141 -10.91 9.44 -11.67
CA TYR A 141 -10.61 10.86 -11.59
C TYR A 141 -9.14 11.14 -11.87
N THR A 142 -8.86 12.39 -12.27
CA THR A 142 -7.52 12.91 -12.45
C THR A 142 -7.18 13.92 -11.34
N THR A 143 -5.99 13.81 -10.76
CA THR A 143 -5.45 14.77 -9.78
C THR A 143 -3.94 14.87 -9.97
N ASP A 144 -3.38 16.07 -9.99
CA ASP A 144 -1.94 16.31 -10.23
C ASP A 144 -1.39 15.58 -11.47
N ASN A 145 -2.15 15.60 -12.57
CA ASN A 145 -1.86 14.87 -13.83
C ASN A 145 -1.73 13.34 -13.69
N LYS A 146 -2.20 12.76 -12.57
CA LYS A 146 -2.26 11.32 -12.34
C LYS A 146 -3.70 10.85 -12.42
N LYS A 147 -3.88 9.63 -12.92
CA LYS A 147 -5.16 8.99 -13.16
C LYS A 147 -5.42 7.92 -12.12
N TYR A 148 -6.61 7.96 -11.54
CA TYR A 148 -7.00 7.12 -10.42
C TYR A 148 -8.29 6.36 -10.72
N LEU A 149 -8.32 5.12 -10.28
CA LEU A 149 -9.53 4.32 -10.08
C LEU A 149 -9.73 4.18 -8.57
N ASN A 150 -10.93 4.48 -8.09
CA ASN A 150 -11.30 4.29 -6.70
C ASN A 150 -12.61 3.49 -6.62
N PHE A 151 -12.63 2.47 -5.76
CA PHE A 151 -13.85 1.72 -5.45
C PHE A 151 -14.13 1.80 -3.95
N PRO A 152 -15.11 2.64 -3.54
CA PRO A 152 -15.57 2.73 -2.17
C PRO A 152 -16.76 1.79 -1.91
N SER A 153 -16.87 1.24 -0.70
CA SER A 153 -18.08 0.55 -0.23
C SER A 153 -18.14 0.53 1.29
N LYS A 154 -19.34 0.48 1.88
CA LYS A 154 -19.51 0.18 3.31
C LYS A 154 -19.19 -1.28 3.65
N ASP A 155 -19.18 -2.15 2.65
CA ASP A 155 -18.90 -3.56 2.80
C ASP A 155 -17.41 -3.83 2.51
N TYR A 156 -16.64 -4.14 3.54
CA TYR A 156 -15.22 -4.46 3.40
C TYR A 156 -14.98 -5.64 2.45
N GLY A 157 -15.80 -6.69 2.55
CA GLY A 157 -15.68 -7.89 1.72
C GLY A 157 -15.86 -7.60 0.24
N LEU A 158 -16.75 -6.66 -0.11
CA LEU A 158 -16.93 -6.22 -1.49
C LEU A 158 -15.71 -5.45 -2.03
N VAL A 159 -15.09 -4.59 -1.20
CA VAL A 159 -13.86 -3.87 -1.59
C VAL A 159 -12.69 -4.83 -1.74
N GLU A 160 -12.57 -5.81 -0.85
CA GLU A 160 -11.56 -6.87 -0.93
C GLU A 160 -11.76 -7.74 -2.17
N LEU A 161 -12.99 -8.16 -2.46
CA LEU A 161 -13.33 -8.91 -3.67
C LEU A 161 -12.94 -8.15 -4.94
N PHE A 162 -13.30 -6.86 -5.02
CA PHE A 162 -12.94 -6.00 -6.15
C PHE A 162 -11.42 -5.89 -6.31
N ARG A 163 -10.69 -5.65 -5.21
CA ARG A 163 -9.22 -5.60 -5.22
C ARG A 163 -8.60 -6.91 -5.72
N ASN A 164 -9.12 -8.04 -5.25
CA ASN A 164 -8.60 -9.36 -5.61
C ASN A 164 -8.89 -9.72 -7.08
N LEU A 165 -10.05 -9.32 -7.62
CA LEU A 165 -10.36 -9.47 -9.04
C LEU A 165 -9.32 -8.78 -9.93
N LEU A 166 -8.87 -7.58 -9.53
CA LEU A 166 -7.81 -6.85 -10.23
C LEU A 166 -6.40 -7.41 -9.97
N SER A 167 -6.26 -8.50 -9.20
CA SER A 167 -4.98 -9.04 -8.74
C SER A 167 -4.12 -7.95 -8.09
N SER A 168 -4.75 -7.11 -7.26
CA SER A 168 -4.14 -5.90 -6.72
C SER A 168 -3.63 -6.10 -5.29
N ALA A 169 -2.41 -5.63 -5.02
CA ALA A 169 -1.83 -5.61 -3.68
C ALA A 169 -2.07 -4.29 -2.91
N HIS A 170 -2.86 -3.36 -3.50
CA HIS A 170 -3.10 -2.05 -2.89
C HIS A 170 -3.77 -2.17 -1.52
N THR A 171 -3.43 -1.25 -0.62
CA THR A 171 -4.04 -1.17 0.71
C THR A 171 -5.51 -0.75 0.60
N ILE A 172 -6.37 -1.41 1.39
CA ILE A 172 -7.76 -0.98 1.60
C ILE A 172 -7.76 -0.03 2.81
N TYR A 173 -8.27 1.18 2.61
CA TYR A 173 -8.34 2.21 3.64
C TYR A 173 -9.75 2.28 4.24
N HIS A 174 -9.84 2.53 5.55
CA HIS A 174 -11.10 2.91 6.21
C HIS A 174 -11.24 4.43 6.22
N VAL A 175 -12.27 4.93 5.55
CA VAL A 175 -12.65 6.34 5.47
C VAL A 175 -13.61 6.64 6.62
N LYS A 176 -13.05 7.13 7.74
CA LYS A 176 -13.77 7.31 9.00
C LYS A 176 -15.03 8.17 8.88
N ASP A 177 -14.96 9.28 8.15
CA ASP A 177 -16.08 10.24 8.05
C ASP A 177 -17.29 9.67 7.30
N ALA A 178 -17.05 8.78 6.33
CA ALA A 178 -18.10 8.13 5.54
C ALA A 178 -18.49 6.75 6.10
N ASP A 179 -17.77 6.29 7.13
CA ASP A 179 -17.77 4.92 7.63
C ASP A 179 -17.80 3.88 6.50
N SER A 180 -16.78 3.97 5.65
CA SER A 180 -16.66 3.13 4.46
C SER A 180 -15.22 2.68 4.23
N TYR A 181 -15.05 1.67 3.40
CA TYR A 181 -13.77 1.16 2.95
C TYR A 181 -13.52 1.56 1.50
N SER A 182 -12.28 1.78 1.13
CA SER A 182 -11.93 2.16 -0.23
C SER A 182 -10.59 1.61 -0.65
N VAL A 183 -10.51 1.17 -1.91
CA VAL A 183 -9.24 0.90 -2.59
C VAL A 183 -9.04 1.92 -3.70
N THR A 184 -7.88 2.58 -3.69
CA THR A 184 -7.50 3.59 -4.68
C THR A 184 -6.26 3.13 -5.44
N ILE A 185 -6.35 3.08 -6.76
CA ILE A 185 -5.32 2.58 -7.67
C ILE A 185 -4.91 3.71 -8.62
N CYS A 186 -3.65 4.12 -8.57
CA CYS A 186 -3.08 5.12 -9.47
C CYS A 186 -2.54 4.41 -10.73
N ASN A 187 -3.40 4.18 -11.72
CA ASN A 187 -3.01 3.50 -12.97
C ASN A 187 -3.74 4.12 -14.18
N GLY A 188 -2.95 4.66 -15.13
CA GLY A 188 -3.47 5.32 -16.32
C GLY A 188 -4.12 4.38 -17.33
N THR A 189 -3.66 3.12 -17.42
CA THR A 189 -4.22 2.10 -18.32
C THR A 189 -5.62 1.71 -17.88
N LEU A 190 -5.78 1.30 -16.61
CA LEU A 190 -7.10 0.98 -16.03
C LEU A 190 -8.08 2.14 -16.15
N TYR A 191 -7.62 3.36 -15.87
CA TYR A 191 -8.43 4.55 -16.04
C TYR A 191 -8.93 4.70 -17.49
N ASN A 192 -8.03 4.58 -18.47
CA ASN A 192 -8.38 4.80 -19.87
C ASN A 192 -9.31 3.70 -20.39
N ASP A 193 -9.07 2.44 -20.00
CA ASP A 193 -9.92 1.32 -20.36
C ASP A 193 -11.34 1.49 -19.81
N LEU A 194 -11.47 1.87 -18.54
CA LEU A 194 -12.77 2.18 -17.93
C LEU A 194 -13.46 3.37 -18.61
N HIS A 195 -12.69 4.40 -18.99
CA HIS A 195 -13.22 5.53 -19.73
C HIS A 195 -13.80 5.12 -21.09
N ASN A 196 -13.08 4.26 -21.82
CA ASN A 196 -13.53 3.72 -23.10
C ASN A 196 -14.74 2.79 -22.96
N LEU A 197 -14.90 2.14 -21.80
CA LEU A 197 -16.07 1.33 -21.46
C LEU A 197 -17.27 2.17 -20.99
N GLY A 198 -17.17 3.50 -20.95
CA GLY A 198 -18.28 4.41 -20.60
C GLY A 198 -18.26 4.95 -19.16
N VAL A 199 -17.18 4.72 -18.39
CA VAL A 199 -17.02 5.30 -17.06
C VAL A 199 -16.36 6.67 -17.17
N HIS A 200 -17.08 7.76 -16.97
CA HIS A 200 -16.52 9.11 -17.07
C HIS A 200 -16.25 9.76 -15.71
N GLU A 201 -15.28 10.69 -15.66
CA GLU A 201 -15.07 11.53 -14.46
C GLU A 201 -16.30 12.38 -14.14
N ARG A 202 -16.41 12.84 -12.89
CA ARG A 202 -17.48 13.73 -12.42
C ARG A 202 -18.86 13.26 -12.90
N LYS A 203 -19.13 11.96 -12.70
CA LYS A 203 -20.28 11.20 -13.23
C LYS A 203 -21.53 12.08 -13.36
N SER A 204 -21.74 12.61 -14.56
CA SER A 204 -23.02 13.15 -15.01
C SER A 204 -23.88 11.94 -15.33
N TRP A 205 -24.57 11.43 -14.33
CA TRP A 205 -25.35 10.20 -14.42
C TRP A 205 -26.52 10.25 -15.41
N LYS A 206 -26.69 11.31 -16.21
CA LYS A 206 -27.84 11.44 -17.12
C LYS A 206 -27.67 10.71 -18.45
N GLU A 207 -26.43 10.39 -18.84
CA GLU A 207 -26.10 9.88 -20.18
C GLU A 207 -25.45 8.47 -20.16
N TYR A 208 -25.57 7.73 -19.05
CA TYR A 208 -25.06 6.35 -18.99
C TYR A 208 -25.89 5.41 -19.87
N SER A 209 -25.19 4.48 -20.52
CA SER A 209 -25.72 3.33 -21.25
C SER A 209 -24.96 2.06 -20.84
N LEU A 210 -25.49 0.89 -21.18
CA LEU A 210 -24.81 -0.39 -20.99
C LEU A 210 -23.46 -0.38 -21.72
N PRO A 211 -22.38 -0.84 -21.07
CA PRO A 211 -21.08 -0.86 -21.71
C PRO A 211 -21.08 -1.83 -22.90
N PRO A 212 -20.24 -1.59 -23.92
CA PRO A 212 -20.16 -2.43 -25.12
C PRO A 212 -19.38 -3.73 -24.84
N ILE A 213 -19.97 -4.62 -24.04
CA ILE A 213 -19.39 -5.92 -23.68
C ILE A 213 -20.15 -7.08 -24.35
N PRO A 214 -19.54 -8.28 -24.48
CA PRO A 214 -20.21 -9.45 -25.06
C PRO A 214 -21.54 -9.76 -24.37
N GLN A 215 -22.58 -10.07 -25.16
CA GLN A 215 -23.95 -10.30 -24.66
C GLN A 215 -24.01 -11.35 -23.54
N HIS A 216 -23.22 -12.41 -23.63
CA HIS A 216 -23.18 -13.48 -22.63
C HIS A 216 -22.59 -13.04 -21.27
N LEU A 217 -21.91 -11.89 -21.21
CA LEU A 217 -21.34 -11.32 -19.99
C LEU A 217 -22.22 -10.25 -19.35
N ILE A 218 -23.26 -9.77 -20.04
CA ILE A 218 -24.17 -8.73 -19.54
C ILE A 218 -24.81 -9.13 -18.21
N ARG A 219 -25.14 -10.42 -18.01
CA ARG A 219 -25.66 -10.92 -16.73
C ARG A 219 -24.72 -10.65 -15.55
N HIS A 220 -23.42 -10.81 -15.77
CA HIS A 220 -22.39 -10.63 -14.74
C HIS A 220 -22.16 -9.15 -14.45
N PHE A 221 -22.22 -8.31 -15.48
CA PHE A 221 -22.22 -6.86 -15.35
C PHE A 221 -23.43 -6.35 -14.54
N ILE A 222 -24.65 -6.79 -14.88
CA ILE A 222 -25.86 -6.41 -14.15
C ILE A 222 -25.78 -6.87 -12.70
N ARG A 223 -25.20 -8.05 -12.43
CA ARG A 223 -24.95 -8.51 -11.06
C ARG A 223 -23.99 -7.62 -10.30
N GLY A 224 -22.85 -7.26 -10.88
CA GLY A 224 -21.92 -6.33 -10.24
C GLY A 224 -22.56 -4.99 -9.92
N PHE A 225 -23.32 -4.45 -10.88
CA PHE A 225 -24.06 -3.19 -10.68
C PHE A 225 -25.13 -3.33 -9.59
N TYR A 226 -25.88 -4.44 -9.58
CA TYR A 226 -26.87 -4.72 -8.55
C TYR A 226 -26.23 -4.88 -7.18
N ASP A 227 -25.06 -5.52 -7.08
CA ASP A 227 -24.39 -5.76 -5.81
C ASP A 227 -23.83 -4.47 -5.20
N GLY A 228 -23.36 -3.53 -6.02
CA GLY A 228 -23.01 -2.19 -5.55
C GLY A 228 -24.23 -1.37 -5.13
N ASP A 229 -25.10 -1.00 -6.08
CA ASP A 229 -26.13 0.03 -5.86
C ASP A 229 -27.58 -0.50 -5.82
N GLY A 230 -27.78 -1.80 -6.07
CA GLY A 230 -29.09 -2.43 -5.98
C GLY A 230 -29.63 -2.48 -4.55
N CYS A 231 -30.95 -2.57 -4.42
CA CYS A 231 -31.63 -2.71 -3.13
C CYS A 231 -32.46 -4.00 -3.10
N THR A 232 -32.43 -4.67 -1.96
CA THR A 232 -33.27 -5.81 -1.60
C THR A 232 -34.03 -5.43 -0.35
N PHE A 233 -35.37 -5.48 -0.37
CA PHE A 233 -36.16 -5.16 0.81
C PHE A 233 -37.45 -5.97 0.86
N ILE A 234 -37.96 -6.22 2.06
CA ILE A 234 -39.23 -6.93 2.27
C ILE A 234 -40.30 -5.91 2.61
N SER A 235 -41.39 -5.89 1.84
CA SER A 235 -42.60 -5.15 2.22
C SER A 235 -43.56 -6.05 2.98
N LYS A 236 -44.21 -5.51 4.00
CA LYS A 236 -45.24 -6.17 4.80
C LYS A 236 -46.57 -5.49 4.52
N ILE A 237 -47.59 -6.26 4.13
CA ILE A 237 -48.96 -5.75 3.94
C ILE A 237 -49.93 -6.47 4.86
N GLN A 238 -51.12 -5.89 5.03
CA GLN A 238 -52.18 -6.41 5.92
C GLN A 238 -51.65 -6.74 7.33
N GLN A 239 -51.06 -5.75 8.01
CA GLN A 239 -50.51 -5.90 9.36
C GLN A 239 -49.48 -7.04 9.51
N GLY A 240 -48.73 -7.33 8.44
CA GLY A 240 -47.67 -8.36 8.45
C GLY A 240 -48.13 -9.74 8.00
N ARG A 241 -49.42 -9.92 7.66
CA ARG A 241 -49.96 -11.19 7.15
C ARG A 241 -49.29 -11.64 5.86
N TYR A 242 -48.97 -10.71 4.96
CA TYR A 242 -48.29 -11.03 3.70
C TYR A 242 -47.00 -10.24 3.57
N GLN A 243 -45.99 -10.92 3.05
CA GLN A 243 -44.66 -10.36 2.83
C GLN A 243 -44.24 -10.56 1.39
N TYR A 244 -43.60 -9.54 0.82
CA TYR A 244 -43.13 -9.56 -0.56
C TYR A 244 -41.68 -9.11 -0.59
N LEU A 245 -40.83 -9.90 -1.23
CA LEU A 245 -39.47 -9.52 -1.53
C LEU A 245 -39.46 -8.59 -2.75
N HIS A 246 -38.79 -7.46 -2.63
CA HIS A 246 -38.59 -6.50 -3.70
C HIS A 246 -37.11 -6.37 -4.02
N LEU A 247 -36.81 -6.32 -5.31
CA LEU A 247 -35.50 -5.95 -5.82
C LEU A 247 -35.64 -4.63 -6.56
N SER A 248 -34.68 -3.73 -6.45
CA SER A 248 -34.70 -2.52 -7.25
C SER A 248 -33.31 -2.02 -7.63
N PHE A 249 -33.24 -1.41 -8.80
CA PHE A 249 -32.11 -0.58 -9.22
C PHE A 249 -32.49 0.89 -9.07
N THR A 250 -31.56 1.68 -8.57
CA THR A 250 -31.64 3.14 -8.57
C THR A 250 -30.51 3.67 -9.43
N CYS A 251 -30.76 4.65 -10.28
CA CYS A 251 -29.72 5.29 -11.08
C CYS A 251 -30.24 6.64 -11.56
N ALA A 252 -29.38 7.64 -11.70
CA ALA A 252 -29.80 8.90 -12.31
C ALA A 252 -30.03 8.81 -13.83
N SER A 253 -29.46 7.79 -14.51
CA SER A 253 -29.71 7.56 -15.94
C SER A 253 -30.98 6.75 -16.12
N ARG A 254 -32.06 7.40 -16.54
CA ARG A 254 -33.27 6.71 -16.98
C ARG A 254 -33.03 5.83 -18.21
N GLN A 255 -32.14 6.26 -19.11
CA GLN A 255 -31.77 5.48 -20.29
C GLN A 255 -31.11 4.16 -19.89
N PHE A 256 -30.13 4.20 -18.99
CA PHE A 256 -29.46 3.00 -18.47
C PHE A 256 -30.44 2.01 -17.83
N LEU A 257 -31.36 2.51 -16.98
CA LEU A 257 -32.40 1.66 -16.40
C LEU A 257 -33.37 1.09 -17.45
N SER A 258 -33.61 1.81 -18.55
CA SER A 258 -34.44 1.34 -19.65
C SER A 258 -33.75 0.22 -20.43
N GLU A 259 -32.44 0.33 -20.65
CA GLU A 259 -31.62 -0.72 -21.28
C GLU A 259 -31.52 -1.97 -20.39
N ILE A 260 -31.30 -1.81 -19.08
CA ILE A 260 -31.38 -2.92 -18.12
C ILE A 260 -32.76 -3.57 -18.18
N LYS A 261 -33.84 -2.78 -18.18
CA LYS A 261 -35.20 -3.30 -18.27
C LYS A 261 -35.39 -4.18 -19.51
N VAL A 262 -34.93 -3.74 -20.67
CA VAL A 262 -35.02 -4.52 -21.93
C VAL A 262 -34.25 -5.84 -21.82
N VAL A 263 -33.06 -5.83 -21.21
CA VAL A 263 -32.30 -7.07 -20.97
C VAL A 263 -33.06 -8.02 -20.05
N LEU A 264 -33.61 -7.52 -18.95
CA LEU A 264 -34.37 -8.33 -18.00
C LEU A 264 -35.64 -8.93 -18.62
N GLU A 265 -36.36 -8.17 -19.43
CA GLU A 265 -37.58 -8.64 -20.11
C GLU A 265 -37.30 -9.78 -21.10
N ARG A 266 -36.13 -9.78 -21.76
CA ARG A 266 -35.69 -10.90 -22.63
C ARG A 266 -35.42 -12.18 -21.84
N GLU A 267 -35.11 -12.05 -20.56
CA GLU A 267 -34.86 -13.16 -19.62
C GLU A 267 -36.13 -13.54 -18.83
N ASN A 268 -37.31 -13.10 -19.28
CA ASN A 268 -38.62 -13.32 -18.64
C ASN A 268 -38.73 -12.71 -17.22
N ILE A 269 -37.96 -11.66 -16.95
CA ILE A 269 -38.07 -10.87 -15.71
C ILE A 269 -38.82 -9.59 -16.10
N PHE A 270 -39.95 -9.31 -15.44
CA PHE A 270 -40.81 -8.18 -15.80
C PHE A 270 -40.82 -7.10 -14.71
N PRO A 271 -39.88 -6.14 -14.75
CA PRO A 271 -39.91 -4.97 -13.89
C PRO A 271 -41.15 -4.10 -14.09
N GLN A 272 -41.46 -3.29 -13.08
CA GLN A 272 -42.46 -2.23 -13.18
C GLN A 272 -42.01 -1.13 -14.17
N LYS A 273 -42.85 -0.09 -14.32
CA LYS A 273 -42.42 1.15 -15.00
C LYS A 273 -41.26 1.79 -14.23
N ILE A 274 -40.43 2.57 -14.92
CA ILE A 274 -39.38 3.35 -14.26
C ILE A 274 -40.04 4.54 -13.55
N HIS A 275 -39.79 4.67 -12.26
CA HIS A 275 -40.35 5.74 -11.43
C HIS A 275 -39.30 6.84 -11.20
N PRO A 276 -39.68 8.13 -11.13
CA PRO A 276 -38.81 9.16 -10.58
C PRO A 276 -38.53 8.88 -9.10
N ASP A 277 -37.30 9.13 -8.65
CA ASP A 277 -36.88 9.03 -7.25
C ASP A 277 -35.90 10.16 -6.91
N ARG A 278 -36.41 11.29 -6.40
CA ARG A 278 -35.64 12.53 -6.19
C ARG A 278 -34.93 12.96 -7.49
N ASN A 279 -33.59 13.06 -7.48
CA ASN A 279 -32.76 13.36 -8.65
C ASN A 279 -32.41 12.13 -9.48
N ASN A 280 -32.92 10.95 -9.09
CA ASN A 280 -32.67 9.66 -9.71
C ASN A 280 -33.95 9.08 -10.33
N ALA A 281 -33.80 7.88 -10.88
CA ALA A 281 -34.88 7.02 -11.30
C ALA A 281 -34.74 5.64 -10.63
N LYS A 282 -35.86 4.93 -10.51
CA LYS A 282 -35.94 3.64 -9.84
C LYS A 282 -36.68 2.62 -10.70
N LEU A 283 -36.09 1.44 -10.85
CA LEU A 283 -36.65 0.28 -11.53
C LEU A 283 -36.90 -0.82 -10.49
N ILE A 284 -38.16 -1.23 -10.31
CA ILE A 284 -38.58 -2.15 -9.25
C ILE A 284 -39.02 -3.49 -9.86
N ILE A 285 -38.53 -4.59 -9.31
CA ILE A 285 -38.99 -5.96 -9.56
C ILE A 285 -39.68 -6.46 -8.29
N ALA A 286 -40.98 -6.73 -8.40
CA ALA A 286 -41.84 -7.06 -7.25
C ALA A 286 -42.77 -8.25 -7.49
N ARG A 287 -42.96 -8.68 -8.73
CA ARG A 287 -43.77 -9.87 -9.03
C ARG A 287 -42.98 -11.10 -8.57
N GLN A 288 -43.62 -11.99 -7.85
CA GLN A 288 -42.95 -13.12 -7.20
C GLN A 288 -42.16 -14.00 -8.19
N ASP A 289 -42.75 -14.30 -9.35
CA ASP A 289 -42.13 -15.02 -10.45
C ASP A 289 -40.89 -14.28 -10.99
N SER A 290 -41.02 -12.98 -11.27
CA SER A 290 -39.93 -12.15 -11.76
C SER A 290 -38.81 -11.98 -10.74
N VAL A 291 -39.13 -11.92 -9.44
CA VAL A 291 -38.12 -11.87 -8.37
C VAL A 291 -37.33 -13.17 -8.32
N LEU A 292 -38.00 -14.33 -8.39
CA LEU A 292 -37.34 -15.63 -8.47
C LEU A 292 -36.45 -15.75 -9.71
N CYS A 293 -36.98 -15.37 -10.88
CA CYS A 293 -36.22 -15.35 -12.13
C CYS A 293 -35.01 -14.42 -12.03
N MET A 294 -35.15 -13.25 -11.41
CA MET A 294 -34.06 -12.29 -11.22
C MET A 294 -32.97 -12.85 -10.30
N LEU A 295 -33.34 -13.45 -9.16
CA LEU A 295 -32.36 -14.07 -8.27
C LEU A 295 -31.60 -15.20 -8.95
N ASN A 296 -32.28 -16.03 -9.74
CA ASN A 296 -31.64 -17.07 -10.53
C ASN A 296 -30.75 -16.48 -11.64
N TYR A 297 -31.20 -15.44 -12.34
CA TYR A 297 -30.42 -14.75 -13.38
C TYR A 297 -29.13 -14.15 -12.84
N LEU A 298 -29.17 -13.58 -11.63
CA LEU A 298 -28.00 -13.04 -10.97
C LEU A 298 -27.09 -14.16 -10.42
N TYR A 299 -27.61 -15.03 -9.57
CA TYR A 299 -26.77 -15.82 -8.65
C TYR A 299 -26.58 -17.28 -9.04
N ARG A 300 -27.26 -17.80 -10.07
CA ARG A 300 -27.03 -19.18 -10.53
C ARG A 300 -25.60 -19.34 -11.03
N ASP A 301 -24.88 -20.30 -10.43
CA ASP A 301 -23.48 -20.63 -10.73
C ASP A 301 -22.53 -19.41 -10.65
N ALA A 302 -22.85 -18.43 -9.81
CA ALA A 302 -22.07 -17.21 -9.66
C ALA A 302 -20.78 -17.46 -8.86
N ASN A 303 -19.63 -17.09 -9.43
CA ASN A 303 -18.34 -17.15 -8.73
C ASN A 303 -18.08 -15.90 -7.87
N TYR A 304 -18.75 -14.78 -8.20
CA TYR A 304 -18.57 -13.50 -7.52
C TYR A 304 -19.94 -12.88 -7.23
N LEU A 305 -20.20 -12.60 -5.96
CA LEU A 305 -21.45 -12.02 -5.49
C LEU A 305 -21.26 -11.31 -4.14
N LEU A 306 -22.18 -10.40 -3.83
CA LEU A 306 -22.28 -9.78 -2.51
C LEU A 306 -23.14 -10.64 -1.58
N GLN A 307 -22.46 -11.35 -0.67
CA GLN A 307 -23.05 -12.38 0.18
C GLN A 307 -24.30 -11.90 0.95
N ARG A 308 -24.24 -10.71 1.57
CA ARG A 308 -25.37 -10.18 2.36
C ARG A 308 -26.68 -10.05 1.57
N LYS A 309 -26.63 -9.71 0.28
CA LYS A 309 -27.85 -9.56 -0.55
C LYS A 309 -28.43 -10.92 -0.93
N TYR A 310 -27.55 -11.86 -1.26
CA TYR A 310 -27.94 -13.23 -1.55
C TYR A 310 -28.59 -13.91 -0.33
N GLU A 311 -28.01 -13.75 0.86
CA GLU A 311 -28.54 -14.33 2.10
C GLU A 311 -29.92 -13.80 2.47
N VAL A 312 -30.20 -12.50 2.28
CA VAL A 312 -31.53 -11.93 2.51
C VAL A 312 -32.58 -12.61 1.63
N ALA A 313 -32.25 -12.84 0.36
CA ALA A 313 -33.14 -13.50 -0.57
C ALA A 313 -33.37 -14.97 -0.20
N GLN A 314 -32.32 -15.72 0.16
CA GLN A 314 -32.44 -17.10 0.61
C GLN A 314 -33.33 -17.21 1.85
N ARG A 315 -33.02 -16.42 2.89
CA ARG A 315 -33.78 -16.37 4.14
C ARG A 315 -35.27 -16.08 3.92
N PHE A 316 -35.60 -15.20 2.98
CA PHE A 316 -36.99 -14.93 2.62
C PHE A 316 -37.72 -16.18 2.09
N TYR A 317 -37.09 -16.95 1.19
CA TYR A 317 -37.71 -18.16 0.62
C TYR A 317 -37.65 -19.38 1.56
N ASP A 318 -36.70 -19.41 2.49
CA ASP A 318 -36.62 -20.43 3.54
C ASP A 318 -37.58 -20.16 4.72
N GLY A 319 -38.31 -19.04 4.70
CA GLY A 319 -39.23 -18.62 5.76
C GLY A 319 -38.56 -18.06 7.02
N GLN A 320 -37.27 -17.74 6.95
CA GLN A 320 -36.45 -17.24 8.05
C GLN A 320 -36.24 -15.72 7.92
N ILE A 321 -37.28 -14.92 8.11
CA ILE A 321 -37.18 -13.46 7.91
C ILE A 321 -36.36 -12.80 9.04
N PRO A 322 -35.31 -12.03 8.75
CA PRO A 322 -34.60 -11.26 9.77
C PRO A 322 -35.50 -10.13 10.32
N ASP A 323 -35.45 -9.91 11.64
CA ASP A 323 -36.27 -8.90 12.34
C ASP A 323 -35.92 -7.44 11.97
N SER A 324 -34.78 -7.23 11.31
CA SER A 324 -34.36 -5.93 10.76
C SER A 324 -33.67 -6.09 9.40
N LEU A 325 -34.02 -5.21 8.45
CA LEU A 325 -33.38 -5.01 7.14
C LEU A 325 -32.84 -3.60 7.02
#